data_AF-W1YUL5-F1
#
_entry.id   AF-W1YUL5-F1
#
_cell.length_a   1.000
_cell.length_b   1.000
_cell.length_c   1.000
_cell.angle_alpha   90.00
_cell.angle_beta   90.00
_cell.angle_gamma   90.00
#
_symmetry.space_group_name_H-M   'P 1'
#
loop_
_entity.id
_entity.type
_entity.pdbx_description
1 polymer ?
#
loop_
_entity_poly.entity_id
_entity_poly.type
_entity_poly.pdbx_seq_one_letter_code
_entity_poly.pdbx_strand_id
1 'polypeptide(L)' 'RLQWQNGGGHSQEMAWRRLLRPTLEPVAIPRYWRVIDEMPVNSMNKRVYAQLQELFHEAP' A
#
# COMPACT_ATOMS: atom_id res chain seq x y z
N ARG A 1 12.71 -5.61 2.28
CA ARG A 1 11.83 -6.51 1.46
C ARG A 1 10.85 -7.28 2.36
N LEU A 2 9.62 -6.77 2.45
CA LEU A 2 8.56 -7.27 3.33
C LEU A 2 8.14 -8.69 2.95
N GLN A 3 8.04 -9.56 3.96
CA GLN A 3 7.84 -11.01 3.84
C GLN A 3 6.60 -11.41 3.01
N TRP A 4 5.59 -10.53 2.90
CA TRP A 4 4.33 -10.81 2.18
C TRP A 4 4.50 -11.00 0.66
N GLN A 5 5.54 -10.43 0.05
CA GLN A 5 5.78 -10.59 -1.39
C GLN A 5 6.22 -12.01 -1.77
N ASN A 6 6.79 -12.77 -0.83
CA ASN A 6 7.35 -14.10 -1.12
C ASN A 6 6.31 -15.23 -1.13
N GLY A 7 5.08 -15.00 -0.66
CA GLY A 7 4.09 -16.06 -0.39
C GLY A 7 2.71 -15.89 -1.04
N GLY A 8 2.59 -15.10 -2.11
CA GLY A 8 1.30 -14.86 -2.79
C GLY A 8 0.91 -13.39 -2.96
N GLY A 9 1.79 -12.45 -2.61
CA GLY A 9 1.51 -11.02 -2.75
C GLY A 9 1.14 -10.58 -4.17
N HIS A 10 1.70 -11.23 -5.20
CA HIS A 10 1.42 -10.88 -6.59
C HIS A 10 -0.03 -11.15 -7.02
N SER A 11 -0.63 -12.27 -6.62
CA SER A 11 -2.03 -12.58 -6.94
C SER A 11 -2.99 -11.62 -6.24
N GLN A 12 -2.68 -11.24 -5.00
CA GLN A 12 -3.45 -10.27 -4.23
C GLN A 12 -3.40 -8.87 -4.86
N GLU A 13 -2.21 -8.44 -5.30
CA GLU A 13 -2.01 -7.17 -5.99
C GLU A 13 -2.85 -7.06 -7.27
N MET A 14 -2.88 -8.13 -8.07
CA MET A 14 -3.71 -8.19 -9.28
C MET A 14 -5.21 -8.16 -8.97
N ALA A 15 -5.64 -8.83 -7.90
CA ALA A 15 -7.03 -8.78 -7.45
C ALA A 15 -7.45 -7.35 -7.06
N TRP A 16 -6.61 -6.64 -6.31
CA TRP A 16 -6.88 -5.24 -5.95
C TRP A 16 -6.91 -4.33 -7.18
N ARG A 17 -5.97 -4.48 -8.12
CA ARG A 17 -6.03 -3.70 -9.38
C ARG A 17 -7.33 -3.93 -10.13
N ARG A 18 -7.79 -5.18 -10.21
CA ARG A 18 -9.05 -5.51 -10.90
C ARG A 18 -10.26 -4.86 -10.23
N LEU A 19 -10.27 -4.81 -8.90
CA LEU A 19 -11.34 -4.18 -8.11
C LEU A 19 -11.35 -2.65 -8.24
N LEU A 20 -10.18 -2.02 -8.38
CA LEU A 20 -10.07 -0.56 -8.45
C LEU A 20 -10.35 0.02 -9.85
N ARG A 21 -10.09 -0.75 -10.90
CA ARG A 21 -10.25 -0.33 -12.31
C ARG A 21 -11.63 0.25 -12.69
N PRO A 22 -12.76 -0.24 -12.17
CA PRO A 22 -14.07 0.30 -12.53
C PRO A 22 -14.35 1.69 -11.93
N THR A 23 -13.66 2.06 -10.85
CA THR A 23 -13.96 3.28 -10.06
C THR A 23 -12.86 4.33 -10.11
N LEU A 24 -11.69 3.97 -10.61
CA LEU A 24 -10.52 4.85 -10.67
C LEU A 24 -10.04 5.00 -12.10
N GLU A 25 -9.70 6.23 -12.46
CA GLU A 25 -8.94 6.51 -13.67
C GLU A 25 -7.62 5.71 -13.66
N PRO A 26 -7.10 5.27 -14.82
CA PRO A 26 -5.89 4.44 -14.88
C PRO A 26 -4.68 5.03 -14.14
N VAL A 27 -4.56 6.36 -14.12
CA VAL A 27 -3.48 7.08 -13.43
C VAL A 27 -3.55 6.97 -11.90
N ALA A 28 -4.75 6.75 -11.35
CA ALA A 28 -4.97 6.62 -9.91
C ALA A 28 -4.77 5.19 -9.39
N ILE A 29 -4.53 4.21 -10.26
CA ILE A 29 -4.25 2.83 -9.86
C ILE A 29 -2.85 2.72 -9.23
N PRO A 30 -2.71 2.19 -7.99
CA PRO A 30 -1.42 2.13 -7.31
C PRO A 30 -0.38 1.26 -8.04
N ARG A 31 0.86 1.78 -8.08
CA ARG A 31 2.02 1.08 -8.65
C ARG A 31 2.72 0.17 -7.64
N TYR A 32 2.75 0.59 -6.39
CA TYR A 32 3.39 -0.13 -5.29
C TYR A 32 2.41 -0.33 -4.16
N TRP A 33 2.54 -1.47 -3.49
CA TRP A 33 1.69 -1.84 -2.37
C TRP A 33 2.55 -2.12 -1.14
N ARG A 34 1.99 -1.77 0.01
CA ARG A 34 2.50 -2.10 1.34
C ARG A 34 1.35 -2.67 2.12
N VAL A 35 1.57 -3.84 2.70
CA VAL A 35 0.64 -4.48 3.63
C VAL A 35 1.28 -4.34 5.00
N ILE A 36 0.55 -3.71 5.90
CA ILE A 36 0.93 -3.47 7.29
C ILE A 36 -0.25 -3.89 8.14
N ASP A 37 0.02 -4.36 9.36
CA ASP A 37 -1.04 -4.82 10.25
C ASP A 37 -1.89 -3.65 10.78
N GLU A 38 -1.29 -2.47 10.94
CA GLU A 38 -1.93 -1.29 11.49
C GLU A 38 -1.59 -0.02 10.71
N MET A 39 -2.59 0.83 10.46
CA MET A 39 -2.39 2.11 9.78
C MET A 39 -1.78 3.14 10.75
N PRO A 40 -0.67 3.82 10.38
CA PRO A 40 -0.05 4.80 11.25
C PRO A 40 -0.94 6.03 11.39
N VAL A 41 -1.41 6.24 12.61
CA VAL A 41 -2.23 7.38 13.00
C VAL A 41 -1.66 8.00 14.27
N ASN A 42 -1.92 9.29 14.49
CA ASN A 42 -1.56 9.94 15.73
C ASN A 42 -2.61 9.67 16.84
N SER A 43 -2.41 10.26 18.02
CA SER A 43 -3.35 10.17 19.15
C SER A 43 -4.76 10.69 18.86
N MET A 44 -4.96 11.44 17.77
CA MET A 44 -6.24 11.94 17.30
C MET A 44 -6.78 11.15 16.09
N ASN A 45 -6.27 9.94 15.85
CA ASN A 45 -6.62 9.06 14.74
C ASN A 45 -6.41 9.67 13.34
N LYS A 46 -5.58 10.71 13.23
CA LYS A 46 -5.21 11.30 11.94
C LYS A 46 -4.02 10.56 11.35
N ARG A 47 -4.09 10.25 10.05
CA ARG A 47 -3.01 9.64 9.29
C ARG A 47 -1.76 10.52 9.33
N VAL A 48 -0.63 9.94 9.70
CA VAL A 48 0.65 10.65 9.75
C VAL A 48 1.37 10.45 8.43
N TYR A 49 1.25 11.42 7.52
CA TYR A 49 1.80 11.31 6.16
C TYR A 49 3.31 11.06 6.11
N ALA A 50 4.09 11.64 7.02
CA ALA A 50 5.53 11.41 7.10
C ALA A 50 5.85 9.92 7.35
N GLN A 51 5.19 9.31 8.34
CA GLN A 51 5.34 7.88 8.64
C GLN A 51 4.84 7.01 7.49
N LEU A 52 3.76 7.39 6.80
CA LEU A 52 3.30 6.69 5.60
C LEU A 52 4.34 6.74 4.48
N GLN A 53 5.00 7.89 4.26
CA GLN A 53 6.04 8.04 3.24
C GLN A 53 7.26 7.17 3.55
N GLU A 54 7.66 7.09 4.81
CA GLU A 54 8.77 6.23 5.27
C GLU A 54 8.54 4.74 4.93
N LEU A 55 7.29 4.25 4.91
CA LEU A 55 6.99 2.88 4.49
C LEU A 55 7.38 2.57 3.03
N PHE A 56 7.52 3.59 2.19
CA PHE A 56 7.91 3.46 0.78
C PHE A 56 9.36 3.86 0.50
N HIS A 57 9.98 4.61 1.42
CA HIS A 57 11.39 5.02 1.33
C HIS A 57 12.27 4.06 2.17
N GLU A 58 12.49 2.83 1.70
CA GLU A 58 13.67 2.07 2.18
C GLU A 58 14.91 2.79 1.60
N ALA A 59 15.81 3.28 2.45
CA ALA A 59 17.07 3.91 2.04
C ALA A 59 17.86 2.97 1.11
N PRO A 60 18.59 3.52 0.10
CA PRO A 60 19.31 2.74 -0.90
C PRO A 60 20.34 1.78 -0.32
#